data_AF-D5UXD9-F1
#
_entry.id   AF-D5UXD9-F1
#
_cell.length_a   1.000
_cell.length_b   1.000
_cell.length_c   1.000
_cell.angle_alpha   90.00
_cell.angle_beta   90.00
_cell.angle_gamma   90.00
#
_symmetry.space_group_name_H-M   'P 1'
#
loop_
_entity.id
_entity.type
_entity.pdbx_description
1 polymer ?
#
loop_
_entity_poly.entity_id
_entity_poly.type
_entity_poly.pdbx_seq_one_letter_code
_entity_poly.pdbx_strand_id
1 'polypeptide(L)'
;MNAVTVSSKEARRLGTPGRAAITVLAVGGTGESWVDDTRTEVTGMLSHVVAELDERFTARWIGYPASYGPVPARDGVSFAESVDIGVERLIAALTETEGLVALIGYSQGCTVVRRVLGAIARGELYAPAVIAAGLVSDPERPRGSDPALAGSGVAGDGPPIVEGFPVHWISHPHDVICNASIDSFVRDIADATALLTLRDLAAWAPRAVGGYLGDRFQNATRTAFGSRQWRRDVVRLRTAGREILGYLPRINVRGRDYNLRGSRHVAYATEPLARLRHEDYELTGCQLLAQWLQVQATFATRAPAGGAGEAAGLLSGKYPEAG
;
A
#
# COMPACT_ATOMS: atom_id res chain seq x y z
N MET A 1 25.92 32.86 4.41
CA MET A 1 25.81 31.70 3.52
C MET A 1 24.38 31.70 3.01
N ASN A 2 24.19 31.94 1.70
CA ASN A 2 22.87 32.11 1.11
C ASN A 2 22.21 30.75 0.94
N ALA A 3 21.09 30.54 1.61
CA ALA A 3 20.22 29.40 1.39
C ALA A 3 19.64 29.50 -0.04
N VAL A 4 20.04 28.58 -0.91
CA VAL A 4 19.47 28.44 -2.24
C VAL A 4 18.09 27.81 -2.06
N THR A 5 17.05 28.63 -2.03
CA THR A 5 15.67 28.17 -2.12
C THR A 5 15.41 27.75 -3.56
N VAL A 6 15.49 26.44 -3.87
CA VAL A 6 15.05 25.94 -5.16
C VAL A 6 13.51 25.93 -5.15
N SER A 7 12.93 27.03 -5.59
CA SER A 7 11.51 27.11 -5.94
C SER A 7 11.30 26.38 -7.27
N SER A 8 11.01 25.08 -7.22
CA SER A 8 10.63 24.32 -8.42
C SER A 8 9.15 24.52 -8.70
N LYS A 9 8.79 25.71 -9.17
CA LYS A 9 7.45 26.03 -9.71
C LYS A 9 7.53 26.48 -11.16
N GLU A 10 8.44 25.90 -11.94
CA GLU A 10 8.33 25.93 -13.40
C GLU A 10 7.44 24.78 -13.86
N ALA A 11 6.37 25.12 -14.57
CA ALA A 11 5.51 24.16 -15.25
C ALA A 11 6.36 23.27 -16.16
N ARG A 12 6.68 22.05 -15.71
CA ARG A 12 7.41 21.08 -16.52
C ARG A 12 6.53 20.67 -17.70
N ARG A 13 7.09 20.85 -18.90
CA ARG A 13 6.47 20.47 -20.17
C ARG A 13 6.05 19.00 -20.11
N LEU A 14 4.81 18.72 -20.48
CA LEU A 14 4.34 17.37 -20.79
C LEU A 14 5.34 16.73 -21.77
N GLY A 15 5.87 15.56 -21.42
CA GLY A 15 6.88 14.86 -22.20
C GLY A 15 6.40 14.58 -23.63
N THR A 16 7.32 14.63 -24.58
CA THR A 16 7.05 14.29 -25.99
C THR A 16 6.65 12.80 -26.10
N PRO A 17 5.52 12.47 -26.75
CA PRO A 17 5.15 11.08 -27.02
C PRO A 17 6.26 10.40 -27.83
N GLY A 18 6.83 9.31 -27.28
CA GLY A 18 7.96 8.57 -27.86
C GLY A 18 9.25 8.54 -27.03
N ARG A 19 9.29 9.21 -25.86
CA ARG A 19 10.45 9.20 -24.93
C ARG A 19 10.26 8.35 -23.68
N ALA A 20 9.02 8.04 -23.29
CA ALA A 20 8.77 7.26 -22.09
C ALA A 20 9.14 5.78 -22.32
N ALA A 21 10.02 5.26 -21.48
CA ALA A 21 10.48 3.88 -21.53
C ALA A 21 9.75 2.97 -20.52
N ILE A 22 9.04 3.58 -19.56
CA ILE A 22 8.41 2.88 -18.43
C ILE A 22 6.97 3.36 -18.27
N THR A 23 6.04 2.43 -18.18
CA THR A 23 4.64 2.71 -17.85
C THR A 23 4.39 2.38 -16.38
N VAL A 24 3.81 3.32 -15.64
CA VAL A 24 3.36 3.14 -14.26
C VAL A 24 1.89 2.76 -14.25
N LEU A 25 1.56 1.55 -13.82
CA LEU A 25 0.16 1.15 -13.61
C LEU A 25 -0.22 1.46 -12.16
N ALA A 26 -1.18 2.38 -11.98
CA ALA A 26 -1.58 2.91 -10.69
C ALA A 26 -2.93 2.38 -10.25
N VAL A 27 -2.97 1.72 -9.08
CA VAL A 27 -4.19 1.14 -8.50
C VAL A 27 -4.57 1.90 -7.22
N GLY A 28 -5.68 2.64 -7.29
CA GLY A 28 -6.18 3.48 -6.20
C GLY A 28 -6.71 2.73 -4.98
N GLY A 29 -6.90 3.47 -3.89
CA GLY A 29 -7.50 2.96 -2.66
C GLY A 29 -9.04 2.86 -2.73
N THR A 30 -9.63 2.34 -1.66
CA THR A 30 -11.10 2.25 -1.51
C THR A 30 -11.74 3.63 -1.71
N GLY A 31 -12.72 3.74 -2.60
CA GLY A 31 -13.43 4.98 -2.92
C GLY A 31 -12.72 5.94 -3.87
N GLU A 32 -11.54 5.60 -4.40
CA GLU A 32 -10.84 6.42 -5.42
C GLU A 32 -11.21 6.03 -6.87
N SER A 33 -11.95 4.92 -7.03
CA SER A 33 -12.44 4.39 -8.32
C SER A 33 -13.88 3.87 -8.15
N TRP A 34 -14.45 3.31 -9.21
CA TRP A 34 -15.81 2.75 -9.24
C TRP A 34 -15.91 1.63 -10.29
N VAL A 35 -17.01 0.87 -10.25
CA VAL A 35 -17.18 -0.38 -11.02
C VAL A 35 -16.90 -0.26 -12.53
N ASP A 36 -17.31 0.86 -13.13
CA ASP A 36 -17.14 1.17 -14.55
C ASP A 36 -16.16 2.34 -14.79
N ASP A 37 -15.14 2.47 -13.94
CA ASP A 37 -14.14 3.53 -14.09
C ASP A 37 -13.26 3.27 -15.32
N THR A 38 -13.52 4.02 -16.39
CA THR A 38 -12.76 3.94 -17.64
C THR A 38 -11.62 4.96 -17.72
N ARG A 39 -11.36 5.72 -16.66
CA ARG A 39 -10.30 6.73 -16.68
C ARG A 39 -8.94 6.06 -16.82
N THR A 40 -8.08 6.67 -17.62
CA THR A 40 -6.66 6.30 -17.71
C THR A 40 -5.76 7.33 -17.02
N GLU A 41 -6.25 8.54 -16.78
CA GLU A 41 -5.54 9.56 -16.01
C GLU A 41 -5.51 9.19 -14.52
N VAL A 42 -4.32 9.22 -13.92
CA VAL A 42 -4.13 8.89 -12.50
C VAL A 42 -4.68 10.01 -11.61
N THR A 43 -5.56 9.64 -10.68
CA THR A 43 -6.18 10.56 -9.71
C THR A 43 -5.96 10.08 -8.27
N GLY A 44 -6.52 10.78 -7.27
CA GLY A 44 -6.46 10.37 -5.87
C GLY A 44 -5.04 10.46 -5.27
N MET A 45 -4.75 9.62 -4.28
CA MET A 45 -3.45 9.62 -3.59
C MET A 45 -2.26 9.47 -4.55
N LEU A 46 -2.39 8.57 -5.54
CA LEU A 46 -1.27 8.20 -6.42
C LEU A 46 -0.98 9.25 -7.49
N SER A 47 -1.87 10.22 -7.74
CA SER A 47 -1.55 11.33 -8.66
C SER A 47 -0.41 12.19 -8.14
N HIS A 48 -0.23 12.26 -6.81
CA HIS A 48 0.90 12.95 -6.18
C HIS A 48 2.24 12.25 -6.40
N VAL A 49 2.24 10.92 -6.57
CA VAL A 49 3.44 10.17 -6.96
C VAL A 49 3.76 10.48 -8.41
N VAL A 50 2.76 10.35 -9.29
CA VAL A 50 2.92 10.54 -10.74
C VAL A 50 3.36 11.96 -11.09
N ALA A 51 2.86 12.97 -10.38
CA ALA A 51 3.24 14.38 -10.59
C ALA A 51 4.74 14.66 -10.34
N GLU A 52 5.42 13.80 -9.57
CA GLU A 52 6.84 13.94 -9.21
C GLU A 52 7.76 13.11 -10.13
N LEU A 53 7.21 12.29 -11.03
CA LEU A 53 8.00 11.48 -11.97
C LEU A 53 8.52 12.31 -13.15
N ASP A 54 9.72 11.99 -13.61
CA ASP A 54 10.33 12.60 -14.80
C ASP A 54 9.81 12.01 -16.13
N GLU A 55 10.28 12.58 -17.25
CA GLU A 55 9.81 12.26 -18.61
C GLU A 55 10.03 10.80 -19.07
N ARG A 56 10.74 9.97 -18.30
CA ARG A 56 10.92 8.54 -18.61
C ARG A 56 9.66 7.73 -18.35
N PHE A 57 8.73 8.28 -17.57
CA PHE A 57 7.52 7.60 -17.15
C PHE A 57 6.30 8.13 -17.90
N THR A 58 5.41 7.21 -18.27
CA THR A 58 3.98 7.51 -18.40
C THR A 58 3.24 6.81 -17.27
N ALA A 59 2.01 7.22 -16.98
CA ALA A 59 1.19 6.56 -15.98
C ALA A 59 -0.21 6.28 -16.52
N ARG A 60 -0.78 5.15 -16.11
CA ARG A 60 -2.13 4.70 -16.45
C ARG A 60 -2.85 4.28 -15.18
N TRP A 61 -4.01 4.86 -14.97
CA TRP A 61 -4.94 4.46 -13.92
C TRP A 61 -5.58 3.10 -14.23
N ILE A 62 -5.74 2.29 -13.19
CA ILE A 62 -6.46 1.02 -13.25
C ILE A 62 -7.80 1.20 -12.56
N GLY A 63 -8.85 1.36 -13.35
CA GLY A 63 -10.22 1.44 -12.86
C GLY A 63 -10.73 0.08 -12.38
N TYR A 64 -11.35 0.07 -11.20
CA TYR A 64 -11.95 -1.10 -10.57
C TYR A 64 -12.96 -0.65 -9.50
N PRO A 65 -13.79 -1.54 -8.92
CA PRO A 65 -14.83 -1.13 -8.00
C PRO A 65 -14.35 -0.33 -6.78
N ALA A 66 -13.12 -0.57 -6.30
CA ALA A 66 -12.54 0.09 -5.13
C ALA A 66 -13.50 0.11 -3.92
N SER A 67 -14.15 -1.03 -3.67
CA SER A 67 -15.25 -1.17 -2.73
C SER A 67 -14.86 -1.96 -1.48
N TYR A 68 -15.52 -1.67 -0.38
CA TYR A 68 -15.51 -2.42 0.87
C TYR A 68 -16.96 -2.54 1.35
N GLY A 69 -17.76 -3.36 0.65
CA GLY A 69 -19.19 -3.49 0.86
C GLY A 69 -19.91 -2.13 0.70
N PRO A 70 -20.49 -1.53 1.75
CA PRO A 70 -21.20 -0.24 1.68
C PRO A 70 -20.38 0.99 1.28
N VAL A 71 -19.07 0.85 1.12
CA VAL A 71 -18.16 1.97 0.86
C VAL A 71 -17.51 1.76 -0.50
N PRO A 72 -17.55 2.73 -1.43
CA PRO A 72 -18.12 4.07 -1.29
C PRO A 72 -19.64 4.13 -1.47
N ALA A 73 -20.24 3.11 -2.07
CA ALA A 73 -21.67 3.05 -2.38
C ALA A 73 -22.37 1.96 -1.56
N ARG A 74 -23.61 2.20 -1.12
CA ARG A 74 -24.35 1.26 -0.26
C ARG A 74 -24.53 -0.12 -0.90
N ASP A 75 -24.69 -0.16 -2.20
CA ASP A 75 -24.80 -1.35 -3.03
C ASP A 75 -23.45 -1.83 -3.59
N GLY A 76 -22.34 -1.34 -3.04
CA GLY A 76 -20.99 -1.75 -3.43
C GLY A 76 -20.72 -3.23 -3.16
N VAL A 77 -19.84 -3.79 -3.99
CA VAL A 77 -19.38 -5.18 -3.91
C VAL A 77 -18.52 -5.40 -2.67
N SER A 78 -18.33 -6.68 -2.28
CA SER A 78 -17.46 -7.02 -1.16
C SER A 78 -16.02 -6.60 -1.43
N PHE A 79 -15.20 -6.46 -0.38
CA PHE A 79 -13.77 -6.18 -0.57
C PHE A 79 -13.07 -7.27 -1.38
N ALA A 80 -13.37 -8.55 -1.12
CA ALA A 80 -12.80 -9.65 -1.88
C ALA A 80 -13.15 -9.58 -3.37
N GLU A 81 -14.43 -9.38 -3.70
CA GLU A 81 -14.90 -9.25 -5.09
C GLU A 81 -14.31 -8.00 -5.77
N SER A 82 -14.24 -6.87 -5.06
CA SER A 82 -13.58 -5.66 -5.55
C SER A 82 -12.11 -5.92 -5.91
N VAL A 83 -11.38 -6.60 -5.03
CA VAL A 83 -9.98 -6.97 -5.26
C VAL A 83 -9.82 -7.94 -6.42
N ASP A 84 -10.68 -8.95 -6.54
CA ASP A 84 -10.63 -9.93 -7.65
C ASP A 84 -10.78 -9.21 -9.01
N ILE A 85 -11.77 -8.33 -9.13
CA ILE A 85 -11.96 -7.49 -10.33
C ILE A 85 -10.74 -6.59 -10.55
N GLY A 86 -10.20 -5.98 -9.49
CA GLY A 86 -8.98 -5.16 -9.59
C GLY A 86 -7.77 -5.93 -10.12
N VAL A 87 -7.59 -7.19 -9.69
CA VAL A 87 -6.52 -8.07 -10.17
C VAL A 87 -6.70 -8.39 -11.65
N GLU A 88 -7.91 -8.76 -12.07
CA GLU A 88 -8.22 -9.01 -13.48
C GLU A 88 -7.92 -7.79 -14.35
N ARG A 89 -8.33 -6.60 -13.92
CA ARG A 89 -8.09 -5.33 -14.64
C ARG A 89 -6.61 -4.98 -14.71
N LEU A 90 -5.85 -5.19 -13.63
CA LEU A 90 -4.41 -4.96 -13.62
C LEU A 90 -3.67 -5.94 -14.55
N ILE A 91 -4.05 -7.23 -14.55
CA ILE A 91 -3.46 -8.24 -15.46
C ILE A 91 -3.76 -7.91 -16.92
N ALA A 92 -4.99 -7.48 -17.23
CA ALA A 92 -5.35 -7.04 -18.57
C ALA A 92 -4.48 -5.85 -19.01
N ALA A 93 -4.36 -4.82 -18.16
CA ALA A 93 -3.52 -3.66 -18.45
C ALA A 93 -2.05 -4.02 -18.60
N LEU A 94 -1.52 -4.97 -17.81
CA LEU A 94 -0.17 -5.50 -17.97
C LEU A 94 0.05 -6.16 -19.32
N THR A 95 -0.93 -6.92 -19.79
CA THR A 95 -0.88 -7.63 -21.07
C THR A 95 -0.93 -6.67 -22.26
N GLU A 96 -1.66 -5.56 -22.12
CA GLU A 96 -1.77 -4.51 -23.14
C GLU A 96 -0.58 -3.53 -23.16
N THR A 97 0.23 -3.51 -22.10
CA THR A 97 1.30 -2.52 -21.94
C THR A 97 2.60 -3.04 -22.53
N GLU A 98 3.11 -2.33 -23.53
CA GLU A 98 4.44 -2.57 -24.08
C GLU A 98 5.54 -1.91 -23.23
N GLY A 99 6.74 -2.48 -23.28
CA GLY A 99 7.92 -1.94 -22.58
C GLY A 99 7.97 -2.32 -21.10
N LEU A 100 8.75 -1.56 -20.32
CA LEU A 100 8.94 -1.82 -18.90
C LEU A 100 7.74 -1.27 -18.10
N VAL A 101 7.37 -1.98 -17.03
CA VAL A 101 6.22 -1.62 -16.19
C VAL A 101 6.65 -1.49 -14.73
N ALA A 102 6.25 -0.39 -14.08
CA ALA A 102 6.27 -0.27 -12.64
C ALA A 102 4.84 -0.31 -12.09
N LEU A 103 4.63 -0.98 -10.97
CA LEU A 103 3.32 -1.06 -10.31
C LEU A 103 3.29 -0.11 -9.11
N ILE A 104 2.22 0.65 -8.94
CA ILE A 104 1.98 1.37 -7.68
C ILE A 104 0.58 1.11 -7.15
N GLY A 105 0.48 0.90 -5.84
CA GLY A 105 -0.78 0.66 -5.14
C GLY A 105 -0.93 1.60 -3.94
N TYR A 106 -2.16 1.99 -3.64
CA TYR A 106 -2.51 2.68 -2.40
C TYR A 106 -3.63 1.94 -1.67
N SER A 107 -3.46 1.69 -0.36
CA SER A 107 -4.49 1.09 0.49
C SER A 107 -5.00 -0.24 -0.11
N GLN A 108 -6.30 -0.37 -0.42
CA GLN A 108 -6.84 -1.55 -1.13
C GLN A 108 -6.12 -1.88 -2.44
N GLY A 109 -5.66 -0.87 -3.19
CA GLY A 109 -4.90 -1.07 -4.41
C GLY A 109 -3.55 -1.77 -4.18
N CYS A 110 -2.98 -1.69 -2.98
CA CYS A 110 -1.82 -2.49 -2.60
C CYS A 110 -2.15 -3.98 -2.63
N THR A 111 -3.28 -4.41 -2.04
CA THR A 111 -3.72 -5.82 -2.09
C THR A 111 -3.86 -6.32 -3.53
N VAL A 112 -4.40 -5.51 -4.44
CA VAL A 112 -4.49 -5.85 -5.87
C VAL A 112 -3.09 -6.09 -6.47
N VAL A 113 -2.16 -5.15 -6.25
CA VAL A 113 -0.77 -5.28 -6.72
C VAL A 113 -0.09 -6.50 -6.09
N ARG A 114 -0.26 -6.72 -4.78
CA ARG A 114 0.33 -7.84 -4.03
C ARG A 114 -0.17 -9.19 -4.56
N ARG A 115 -1.43 -9.32 -4.94
CA ARG A 115 -1.96 -10.54 -5.57
C ARG A 115 -1.37 -10.82 -6.94
N VAL A 116 -1.19 -9.80 -7.77
CA VAL A 116 -0.49 -9.92 -9.07
C VAL A 116 0.97 -10.34 -8.87
N LEU A 117 1.71 -9.69 -7.96
CA LEU A 117 3.08 -10.08 -7.63
C LEU A 117 3.16 -11.51 -7.08
N GLY A 118 2.18 -11.92 -6.28
CA GLY A 118 2.06 -13.29 -5.78
C GLY A 118 1.84 -14.31 -6.89
N ALA A 119 1.00 -14.00 -7.88
CA ALA A 119 0.79 -14.86 -9.06
C ALA A 119 2.08 -14.99 -9.88
N ILE A 120 2.84 -13.90 -10.03
CA ILE A 120 4.18 -13.93 -10.67
C ILE A 120 5.12 -14.83 -9.88
N ALA A 121 5.19 -14.67 -8.56
CA ALA A 121 6.08 -15.44 -7.69
C ALA A 121 5.78 -16.95 -7.70
N ARG A 122 4.50 -17.32 -7.86
CA ARG A 122 4.08 -18.73 -7.99
C ARG A 122 4.19 -19.29 -9.41
N GLY A 123 4.56 -18.47 -10.40
CA GLY A 123 4.64 -18.88 -11.80
C GLY A 123 3.27 -19.00 -12.50
N GLU A 124 2.21 -18.45 -11.90
CA GLU A 124 0.85 -18.42 -12.46
C GLU A 124 0.68 -17.30 -13.49
N LEU A 125 1.51 -16.26 -13.42
CA LEU A 125 1.52 -15.13 -14.33
C LEU A 125 2.94 -14.84 -14.81
N TYR A 126 3.18 -14.89 -16.12
CA TYR A 126 4.45 -14.48 -16.71
C TYR A 126 4.41 -13.00 -17.08
N ALA A 127 5.13 -12.16 -16.32
CA ALA A 127 5.18 -10.71 -16.53
C ALA A 127 6.61 -10.16 -16.35
N PRO A 128 7.58 -10.54 -17.21
CA PRO A 128 8.98 -10.15 -17.07
C PRO A 128 9.22 -8.64 -17.26
N ALA A 129 8.26 -7.94 -17.86
CA ALA A 129 8.28 -6.49 -18.04
C ALA A 129 8.12 -5.72 -16.72
N VAL A 130 7.60 -6.34 -15.66
CA VAL A 130 7.40 -5.70 -14.37
C VAL A 130 8.74 -5.57 -13.66
N ILE A 131 9.20 -4.35 -13.41
CA ILE A 131 10.54 -4.06 -12.87
C ILE A 131 10.57 -3.67 -11.40
N ALA A 132 9.46 -3.16 -10.86
CA ALA A 132 9.39 -2.66 -9.48
C ALA A 132 7.93 -2.50 -9.03
N ALA A 133 7.71 -2.52 -7.71
CA ALA A 133 6.43 -2.18 -7.10
C ALA A 133 6.56 -1.21 -5.92
N GLY A 134 5.70 -0.18 -5.90
CA GLY A 134 5.59 0.80 -4.82
C GLY A 134 4.24 0.70 -4.10
N LEU A 135 4.25 0.58 -2.78
CA LEU A 135 3.04 0.30 -2.01
C LEU A 135 2.87 1.34 -0.89
N VAL A 136 1.82 2.17 -1.02
CA VAL A 136 1.50 3.22 -0.04
C VAL A 136 0.39 2.73 0.87
N SER A 137 0.62 2.71 2.18
CA SER A 137 -0.35 2.21 3.16
C SER A 137 -0.84 0.78 2.85
N ASP A 138 0.10 -0.14 2.65
CA ASP A 138 -0.20 -1.53 2.34
C ASP A 138 -0.85 -2.25 3.54
N PRO A 139 -2.12 -2.72 3.45
CA PRO A 139 -2.76 -3.51 4.49
C PRO A 139 -2.09 -4.86 4.73
N GLU A 140 -1.26 -5.31 3.78
CA GLU A 140 -0.59 -6.60 3.78
C GLU A 140 0.93 -6.47 3.99
N ARG A 141 1.38 -5.31 4.48
CA ARG A 141 2.81 -5.02 4.68
C ARG A 141 3.44 -6.07 5.60
N PRO A 142 4.47 -6.81 5.14
CA PRO A 142 5.13 -7.80 5.96
C PRO A 142 5.81 -7.19 7.18
N ARG A 143 5.83 -7.93 8.30
CA ARG A 143 6.63 -7.50 9.46
C ARG A 143 8.12 -7.46 9.11
N GLY A 144 8.84 -6.44 9.58
CA GLY A 144 10.28 -6.31 9.34
C GLY A 144 10.67 -5.77 7.96
N SER A 145 9.70 -5.59 7.04
CA SER A 145 9.90 -4.85 5.78
C SER A 145 10.38 -3.42 6.00
N ASP A 146 10.11 -2.87 7.19
CA ASP A 146 10.58 -1.59 7.64
C ASP A 146 11.08 -1.71 9.10
N PRO A 147 12.38 -1.48 9.38
CA PRO A 147 12.96 -1.66 10.71
C PRO A 147 12.53 -0.61 11.76
N ALA A 148 11.96 0.54 11.38
CA ALA A 148 11.45 1.50 12.37
C ALA A 148 9.95 1.38 12.62
N LEU A 149 9.30 0.39 12.02
CA LEU A 149 7.90 0.07 12.27
C LEU A 149 7.80 -1.23 13.07
N ALA A 150 7.22 -1.13 14.26
CA ALA A 150 7.07 -2.27 15.16
C ALA A 150 5.90 -3.20 14.79
N GLY A 151 4.90 -2.68 14.05
CA GLY A 151 3.72 -3.42 13.62
C GLY A 151 3.87 -4.04 12.23
N SER A 152 2.78 -4.59 11.71
CA SER A 152 2.63 -5.02 10.31
C SER A 152 1.28 -4.58 9.75
N GLY A 153 1.03 -4.87 8.48
CA GLY A 153 -0.25 -4.59 7.84
C GLY A 153 -1.44 -5.16 8.62
N VAL A 154 -2.58 -4.48 8.60
CA VAL A 154 -3.78 -4.88 9.35
C VAL A 154 -4.37 -6.20 8.87
N ALA A 155 -4.15 -6.56 7.60
CA ALA A 155 -4.59 -7.83 7.00
C ALA A 155 -3.57 -8.97 7.16
N GLY A 156 -2.45 -8.72 7.85
CA GLY A 156 -1.37 -9.71 8.02
C GLY A 156 -0.35 -9.67 6.89
N ASP A 157 0.38 -10.76 6.70
CA ASP A 157 1.38 -10.87 5.63
C ASP A 157 0.69 -11.25 4.32
N GLY A 158 0.86 -10.43 3.27
CA GLY A 158 0.30 -10.74 1.95
C GLY A 158 1.01 -11.89 1.22
N PRO A 159 0.62 -12.15 -0.04
CA PRO A 159 1.23 -13.17 -0.89
C PRO A 159 2.77 -13.07 -0.99
N PRO A 160 3.47 -14.19 -1.30
CA PRO A 160 4.91 -14.18 -1.50
C PRO A 160 5.30 -13.24 -2.66
N ILE A 161 6.52 -12.71 -2.62
CA ILE A 161 7.13 -11.96 -3.71
C ILE A 161 8.35 -12.76 -4.17
N VAL A 162 8.68 -12.69 -5.47
CA VAL A 162 9.94 -13.21 -6.01
C VAL A 162 11.11 -12.65 -5.19
N GLU A 163 12.02 -13.53 -4.77
CA GLU A 163 13.20 -13.13 -4.01
C GLU A 163 14.04 -12.10 -4.80
N GLY A 164 14.43 -11.01 -4.14
CA GLY A 164 15.19 -9.92 -4.75
C GLY A 164 14.38 -8.98 -5.65
N PHE A 165 13.08 -9.21 -5.87
CA PHE A 165 12.24 -8.29 -6.64
C PHE A 165 12.09 -6.93 -5.91
N PRO A 166 12.34 -5.79 -6.59
CA PRO A 166 12.28 -4.48 -5.94
C PRO A 166 10.85 -4.10 -5.50
N VAL A 167 10.60 -4.12 -4.19
CA VAL A 167 9.37 -3.59 -3.58
C VAL A 167 9.71 -2.53 -2.54
N HIS A 168 8.99 -1.41 -2.58
CA HIS A 168 9.12 -0.35 -1.59
C HIS A 168 7.78 -0.05 -0.90
N TRP A 169 7.78 -0.19 0.43
CA TRP A 169 6.63 0.13 1.28
C TRP A 169 6.76 1.53 1.86
N ILE A 170 5.80 2.40 1.55
CA ILE A 170 5.64 3.71 2.17
C ILE A 170 4.59 3.59 3.27
N SER A 171 5.03 3.72 4.52
CA SER A 171 4.20 3.47 5.69
C SER A 171 4.35 4.57 6.74
N HIS A 172 3.24 4.98 7.34
CA HIS A 172 3.22 5.98 8.39
C HIS A 172 3.13 5.27 9.76
N PRO A 173 3.96 5.63 10.76
CA PRO A 173 3.98 4.95 12.06
C PRO A 173 2.64 4.93 12.82
N HIS A 174 1.77 5.89 12.50
CA HIS A 174 0.44 6.04 13.09
C HIS A 174 -0.71 5.67 12.14
N ASP A 175 -0.42 5.11 10.97
CA ASP A 175 -1.47 4.55 10.10
C ASP A 175 -1.68 3.08 10.45
N VAL A 176 -2.87 2.77 10.99
CA VAL A 176 -3.24 1.41 11.39
C VAL A 176 -3.29 0.44 10.21
N ILE A 177 -3.59 0.92 9.00
CA ILE A 177 -3.74 0.04 7.85
C ILE A 177 -2.43 -0.70 7.57
N CYS A 178 -1.30 0.01 7.58
CA CYS A 178 0.01 -0.57 7.30
C CYS A 178 0.88 -0.85 8.53
N ASN A 179 0.51 -0.33 9.71
CA ASN A 179 1.28 -0.47 10.94
C ASN A 179 0.37 -0.76 12.15
N ALA A 180 -0.54 -1.71 12.00
CA ALA A 180 -1.33 -2.22 13.10
C ALA A 180 -0.41 -2.90 14.13
N SER A 181 -0.67 -2.63 15.41
CA SER A 181 -0.05 -3.37 16.49
C SER A 181 -0.46 -4.85 16.45
N ILE A 182 0.46 -5.71 16.88
CA ILE A 182 0.32 -7.18 16.81
C ILE A 182 -0.94 -7.67 17.53
N ASP A 183 -1.32 -7.02 18.63
CA ASP A 183 -2.50 -7.37 19.43
C ASP A 183 -3.73 -6.48 19.13
N SER A 184 -3.75 -5.74 18.02
CA SER A 184 -4.87 -4.85 17.70
C SER A 184 -6.17 -5.62 17.45
N PHE A 185 -7.26 -5.21 18.11
CA PHE A 185 -8.62 -5.66 17.79
C PHE A 185 -9.07 -5.25 16.38
N VAL A 186 -8.44 -4.24 15.77
CA VAL A 186 -8.76 -3.80 14.41
C VAL A 186 -8.42 -4.89 13.39
N ARG A 187 -7.42 -5.73 13.67
CA ARG A 187 -7.08 -6.89 12.83
C ARG A 187 -8.20 -7.94 12.82
N ASP A 188 -8.71 -8.27 14.01
CA ASP A 188 -9.80 -9.24 14.16
C ASP A 188 -11.08 -8.75 13.45
N ILE A 189 -11.34 -7.44 13.46
CA ILE A 189 -12.45 -6.83 12.71
C ILE A 189 -12.18 -6.89 11.20
N ALA A 190 -10.98 -6.52 10.74
CA ALA A 190 -10.63 -6.54 9.32
C ALA A 190 -10.80 -7.93 8.69
N ASP A 191 -10.36 -8.98 9.39
CA ASP A 191 -10.55 -10.39 8.97
C ASP A 191 -12.05 -10.74 8.88
N ALA A 192 -12.85 -10.29 9.86
CA ALA A 192 -14.27 -10.57 9.92
C ALA A 192 -15.08 -9.80 8.86
N THR A 193 -14.58 -8.65 8.39
CA THR A 193 -15.33 -7.73 7.54
C THR A 193 -14.98 -7.79 6.05
N ALA A 194 -13.89 -8.48 5.66
CA ALA A 194 -13.39 -8.53 4.27
C ALA A 194 -14.35 -9.20 3.26
N LEU A 195 -15.26 -10.06 3.72
CA LEU A 195 -16.27 -10.71 2.88
C LEU A 195 -17.64 -10.03 2.95
N LEU A 196 -17.78 -8.91 3.67
CA LEU A 196 -19.09 -8.30 3.91
C LEU A 196 -19.59 -7.51 2.70
N THR A 197 -20.84 -7.79 2.31
CA THR A 197 -21.69 -6.90 1.52
C THR A 197 -22.88 -6.45 2.39
N LEU A 198 -23.52 -5.31 2.10
CA LEU A 198 -24.73 -4.91 2.83
C LEU A 198 -25.90 -5.90 2.68
N ARG A 199 -25.88 -6.76 1.65
CA ARG A 199 -26.89 -7.80 1.46
C ARG A 199 -26.82 -8.92 2.50
N ASP A 200 -25.68 -9.11 3.17
CA ASP A 200 -25.44 -10.24 4.08
C ASP A 200 -25.62 -9.91 5.58
N LEU A 201 -25.90 -8.66 5.94
CA LEU A 201 -26.04 -8.21 7.34
C LEU A 201 -27.11 -8.97 8.14
N ALA A 202 -28.23 -9.36 7.49
CA ALA A 202 -29.33 -10.07 8.16
C ALA A 202 -29.05 -11.58 8.36
N ALA A 203 -28.17 -12.17 7.55
CA ALA A 203 -27.74 -13.57 7.67
C ALA A 203 -26.45 -13.74 8.49
N TRP A 204 -25.81 -12.63 8.88
CA TRP A 204 -24.50 -12.57 9.54
C TRP A 204 -24.56 -12.78 11.06
N ALA A 205 -25.56 -12.21 11.73
CA ALA A 205 -25.63 -12.28 13.20
C ALA A 205 -25.52 -13.73 13.77
N PRO A 206 -26.12 -14.76 13.15
CA PRO A 206 -25.95 -16.15 13.61
C PRO A 206 -24.58 -16.77 13.26
N ARG A 207 -23.92 -16.35 12.16
CA ARG A 207 -22.63 -16.92 11.70
C ARG A 207 -21.42 -16.31 12.40
N ALA A 208 -21.49 -15.03 12.76
CA ALA A 208 -20.48 -14.39 13.61
C ALA A 208 -20.40 -15.05 15.00
N VAL A 209 -21.55 -15.48 15.55
CA VAL A 209 -21.62 -16.24 16.82
C VAL A 209 -21.02 -17.65 16.68
N GLY A 210 -21.18 -18.29 15.51
CA GLY A 210 -20.55 -19.60 15.22
C GLY A 210 -19.04 -19.52 15.00
N GLY A 211 -18.54 -18.45 14.37
CA GLY A 211 -17.10 -18.20 14.19
C GLY A 211 -16.39 -17.80 15.48
N TYR A 212 -17.09 -17.12 16.41
CA TYR A 212 -16.61 -16.79 17.76
C TYR A 212 -16.21 -18.04 18.59
N LEU A 213 -16.62 -19.23 18.15
CA LEU A 213 -16.36 -20.52 18.81
C LEU A 213 -15.38 -21.44 18.03
N GLY A 214 -14.77 -20.97 16.93
CA GLY A 214 -13.85 -21.77 16.10
C GLY A 214 -12.53 -21.07 15.78
N ASP A 215 -11.43 -21.83 15.75
CA ASP A 215 -10.02 -21.43 15.59
C ASP A 215 -9.63 -20.74 14.26
N ARG A 216 -10.46 -19.84 13.71
CA ARG A 216 -10.24 -19.22 12.38
C ARG A 216 -9.86 -17.75 12.38
N PHE A 217 -9.65 -17.13 13.53
CA PHE A 217 -9.13 -15.75 13.63
C PHE A 217 -7.62 -15.75 13.87
N GLN A 218 -6.89 -14.75 13.35
CA GLN A 218 -5.46 -14.57 13.58
C GLN A 218 -5.09 -14.57 15.08
N ASN A 219 -6.04 -14.25 15.96
CA ASN A 219 -5.89 -14.28 17.42
C ASN A 219 -6.75 -15.32 18.16
N ALA A 220 -7.35 -16.31 17.48
CA ALA A 220 -8.37 -17.21 18.06
C ALA A 220 -7.89 -17.97 19.32
N THR A 221 -6.61 -18.31 19.42
CA THR A 221 -6.05 -19.05 20.56
C THR A 221 -5.87 -18.22 21.83
N ARG A 222 -6.29 -16.95 21.86
CA ARG A 222 -5.98 -16.04 22.97
C ARG A 222 -7.17 -15.60 23.80
N THR A 223 -8.41 -15.98 23.53
CA THR A 223 -9.59 -15.62 24.36
C THR A 223 -9.90 -16.68 25.42
N ALA A 224 -9.25 -16.60 26.58
CA ALA A 224 -9.66 -17.34 27.78
C ALA A 224 -10.11 -16.36 28.88
N PHE A 225 -11.17 -16.70 29.62
CA PHE A 225 -11.66 -15.86 30.71
C PHE A 225 -10.69 -15.90 31.91
N GLY A 226 -10.09 -14.75 32.25
CA GLY A 226 -9.20 -14.60 33.42
C GLY A 226 -8.83 -13.14 33.73
N SER A 227 -8.44 -12.85 34.98
CA SER A 227 -8.14 -11.47 35.43
C SER A 227 -6.90 -10.83 34.77
N ARG A 228 -5.90 -11.64 34.38
CA ARG A 228 -4.73 -11.20 33.60
C ARG A 228 -5.10 -10.91 32.14
N GLN A 229 -6.07 -11.62 31.61
CA GLN A 229 -6.65 -11.39 30.29
C GLN A 229 -7.39 -10.05 30.25
N TRP A 230 -8.17 -9.70 31.27
CA TRP A 230 -8.90 -8.42 31.32
C TRP A 230 -7.98 -7.19 31.25
N ARG A 231 -6.83 -7.21 31.95
CA ARG A 231 -5.83 -6.13 31.83
C ARG A 231 -5.24 -6.06 30.42
N ARG A 232 -4.96 -7.21 29.80
CA ARG A 232 -4.49 -7.29 28.41
C ARG A 232 -5.56 -6.74 27.46
N ASP A 233 -6.82 -7.08 27.66
CA ASP A 233 -7.95 -6.64 26.83
C ASP A 233 -8.18 -5.12 26.95
N VAL A 234 -8.02 -4.54 28.15
CA VAL A 234 -8.04 -3.07 28.33
C VAL A 234 -6.88 -2.39 27.58
N VAL A 235 -5.68 -2.95 27.63
CA VAL A 235 -4.53 -2.44 26.86
C VAL A 235 -4.79 -2.56 25.36
N ARG A 236 -5.33 -3.69 24.90
CA ARG A 236 -5.71 -3.93 23.49
C ARG A 236 -6.77 -2.93 23.02
N LEU A 237 -7.83 -2.69 23.81
CA LEU A 237 -8.86 -1.70 23.51
C LEU A 237 -8.30 -0.27 23.48
N ARG A 238 -7.38 0.07 24.39
CA ARG A 238 -6.71 1.38 24.40
C ARG A 238 -5.77 1.56 23.20
N THR A 239 -5.18 0.48 22.70
CA THR A 239 -4.35 0.49 21.49
C THR A 239 -5.21 0.61 20.23
N ALA A 240 -6.25 -0.21 20.11
CA ALA A 240 -7.24 -0.11 19.02
C ALA A 240 -7.89 1.27 18.97
N GLY A 241 -8.23 1.87 20.12
CA GLY A 241 -8.76 3.23 20.17
C GLY A 241 -7.77 4.28 19.66
N ARG A 242 -6.46 4.14 19.92
CA ARG A 242 -5.43 5.04 19.37
C ARG A 242 -5.24 4.87 17.87
N GLU A 243 -5.27 3.64 17.40
CA GLU A 243 -5.16 3.29 15.99
C GLU A 243 -6.36 3.80 15.17
N ILE A 244 -7.59 3.62 15.68
CA ILE A 244 -8.82 4.16 15.09
C ILE A 244 -8.75 5.69 15.03
N LEU A 245 -8.28 6.35 16.10
CA LEU A 245 -8.11 7.82 16.08
C LEU A 245 -7.10 8.28 15.03
N GLY A 246 -6.04 7.50 14.76
CA GLY A 246 -5.07 7.79 13.70
C GLY A 246 -5.67 7.69 12.30
N TYR A 247 -6.56 6.71 12.10
CA TYR A 247 -7.27 6.47 10.85
C TYR A 247 -8.37 7.53 10.59
N LEU A 248 -9.20 7.81 11.60
CA LEU A 248 -10.32 8.74 11.47
C LEU A 248 -9.86 10.16 11.10
N PRO A 249 -10.69 10.93 10.38
CA PRO A 249 -10.29 12.26 9.93
C PRO A 249 -10.05 13.21 11.10
N ARG A 250 -9.12 14.17 10.91
CA ARG A 250 -9.09 15.42 11.68
C ARG A 250 -10.23 16.31 11.19
N ILE A 251 -11.01 16.87 12.10
CA ILE A 251 -12.19 17.66 11.76
C ILE A 251 -12.04 19.05 12.38
N ASN A 252 -12.21 20.10 11.58
CA ASN A 252 -12.34 21.47 12.09
C ASN A 252 -13.82 21.82 12.22
N VAL A 253 -14.26 22.14 13.43
CA VAL A 253 -15.63 22.60 13.68
C VAL A 253 -15.55 23.97 14.34
N ARG A 254 -16.06 24.99 13.64
CA ARG A 254 -16.09 26.39 14.12
C ARG A 254 -14.71 26.91 14.57
N GLY A 255 -13.65 26.59 13.82
CA GLY A 255 -12.29 27.04 14.12
C GLY A 255 -11.57 26.23 15.19
N ARG A 256 -12.18 25.18 15.75
CA ARG A 256 -11.54 24.26 16.70
C ARG A 256 -11.26 22.92 16.03
N ASP A 257 -10.03 22.45 16.17
CA ASP A 257 -9.62 21.15 15.64
C ASP A 257 -9.93 20.01 16.62
N TYR A 258 -10.52 18.96 16.08
CA TYR A 258 -10.83 17.70 16.75
C TYR A 258 -10.06 16.57 16.07
N ASN A 259 -9.66 15.57 16.87
CA ASN A 259 -8.82 14.45 16.45
C ASN A 259 -7.51 14.89 15.77
N LEU A 260 -6.65 15.59 16.51
CA LEU A 260 -5.33 16.06 16.03
C LEU A 260 -4.41 14.94 15.52
N ARG A 261 -4.69 13.68 15.90
CA ARG A 261 -3.94 12.50 15.46
C ARG A 261 -4.46 11.89 14.17
N GLY A 262 -5.61 12.35 13.68
CA GLY A 262 -6.31 11.77 12.54
C GLY A 262 -5.64 11.96 11.20
N SER A 263 -6.31 11.41 10.18
CA SER A 263 -5.95 11.50 8.76
C SER A 263 -4.60 10.87 8.39
N ARG A 264 -4.02 10.00 9.23
CA ARG A 264 -2.70 9.41 8.96
C ARG A 264 -2.69 8.56 7.71
N HIS A 265 -3.83 7.92 7.40
CA HIS A 265 -4.03 7.12 6.19
C HIS A 265 -3.99 7.94 4.89
N VAL A 266 -4.27 9.24 4.95
CA VAL A 266 -4.35 10.14 3.78
C VAL A 266 -3.28 11.24 3.81
N ALA A 267 -2.35 11.20 4.76
CA ALA A 267 -1.33 12.23 4.94
C ALA A 267 -0.12 12.09 3.99
N TYR A 268 -0.03 10.98 3.25
CA TYR A 268 1.15 10.61 2.43
C TYR A 268 1.51 11.60 1.31
N ALA A 269 0.57 12.44 0.90
CA ALA A 269 0.77 13.47 -0.13
C ALA A 269 0.99 14.88 0.44
N THR A 270 0.64 15.12 1.70
CA THR A 270 0.47 16.47 2.26
C THR A 270 1.33 16.73 3.47
N GLU A 271 1.72 15.69 4.20
CA GLU A 271 2.60 15.82 5.36
C GLU A 271 3.94 15.10 5.08
N PRO A 272 5.07 15.70 5.50
CA PRO A 272 6.34 15.01 5.48
C PRO A 272 6.26 13.70 6.25
N LEU A 273 6.79 12.62 5.66
CA LEU A 273 6.82 11.34 6.34
C LEU A 273 7.83 11.47 7.50
N ALA A 274 7.31 11.54 8.74
CA ALA A 274 8.03 11.95 9.95
C ALA A 274 9.34 11.20 10.25
N ARG A 275 9.65 10.16 9.48
CA ARG A 275 10.84 9.31 9.54
C ARG A 275 12.08 9.90 8.84
N LEU A 276 11.94 10.98 8.07
CA LEU A 276 13.06 11.68 7.43
C LEU A 276 13.39 13.02 8.08
N ARG A 277 13.14 13.16 9.39
CA ARG A 277 13.71 14.26 10.18
C ARG A 277 15.21 14.04 10.42
N HIS A 278 15.97 13.89 9.35
CA HIS A 278 17.37 14.27 9.30
C HIS A 278 17.42 15.69 8.73
N GLU A 279 18.25 16.54 9.32
CA GLU A 279 18.08 17.98 9.52
C GLU A 279 17.89 18.89 8.27
N ASP A 280 17.75 18.38 7.05
CA ASP A 280 17.74 19.23 5.84
C ASP A 280 16.65 18.95 4.78
N TYR A 281 15.83 17.89 4.84
CA TYR A 281 14.79 17.65 3.81
C TYR A 281 13.48 17.03 4.34
N GLU A 282 12.36 17.70 4.09
CA GLU A 282 11.01 17.24 4.42
C GLU A 282 10.29 16.71 3.16
N LEU A 283 10.39 15.40 2.91
CA LEU A 283 9.69 14.75 1.79
C LEU A 283 8.41 14.05 2.25
N THR A 284 7.35 14.19 1.45
CA THR A 284 6.12 13.41 1.62
C THR A 284 6.34 11.95 1.22
N GLY A 285 5.45 11.06 1.65
CA GLY A 285 5.50 9.65 1.27
C GLY A 285 5.43 9.45 -0.25
N CYS A 286 4.62 10.25 -0.94
CA CYS A 286 4.48 10.19 -2.39
C CYS A 286 5.77 10.60 -3.13
N GLN A 287 6.42 11.66 -2.64
CA GLN A 287 7.71 12.11 -3.18
C GLN A 287 8.81 11.07 -2.98
N LEU A 288 8.83 10.40 -1.83
CA LEU A 288 9.79 9.31 -1.58
C LEU A 288 9.59 8.15 -2.54
N LEU A 289 8.33 7.76 -2.79
CA LEU A 289 8.06 6.70 -3.74
C LEU A 289 8.49 7.09 -5.16
N ALA A 290 8.18 8.31 -5.60
CA ALA A 290 8.58 8.80 -6.91
C ALA A 290 10.11 8.80 -7.08
N GLN A 291 10.84 9.31 -6.08
CA GLN A 291 12.31 9.29 -6.10
C GLN A 291 12.85 7.86 -6.16
N TRP A 292 12.29 6.94 -5.39
CA TRP A 292 12.68 5.54 -5.41
C TRP A 292 12.40 4.88 -6.78
N LEU A 293 11.25 5.13 -7.40
CA LEU A 293 10.93 4.63 -8.74
C LEU A 293 11.91 5.14 -9.80
N GLN A 294 12.31 6.41 -9.73
CA GLN A 294 13.32 6.99 -10.63
C GLN A 294 14.70 6.33 -10.49
N VAL A 295 15.04 5.85 -9.29
CA VAL A 295 16.24 5.04 -9.06
C VAL A 295 16.10 3.69 -9.74
N GLN A 296 14.96 2.99 -9.54
CA GLN A 296 14.71 1.69 -10.18
C GLN A 296 14.76 1.77 -11.71
N ALA A 297 14.18 2.82 -12.29
CA ALA A 297 14.24 3.08 -13.73
C ALA A 297 15.68 3.20 -14.25
N THR A 298 16.57 3.82 -13.47
CA THR A 298 17.97 3.99 -13.85
C THR A 298 18.71 2.65 -13.91
N PHE A 299 18.39 1.71 -13.02
CA PHE A 299 18.97 0.37 -13.05
C PHE A 299 18.36 -0.50 -14.16
N ALA A 300 17.05 -0.44 -14.35
CA ALA A 300 16.36 -1.24 -15.37
C ALA A 300 16.78 -0.87 -16.80
N THR A 301 16.99 0.42 -17.08
CA THR A 301 17.39 0.90 -18.42
C THR A 301 18.87 0.71 -18.73
N ARG A 302 19.71 0.40 -17.73
CA ARG A 302 21.15 0.13 -17.90
C ARG A 302 21.49 -1.36 -17.99
N ALA A 303 20.55 -2.26 -17.71
CA ALA A 303 20.77 -3.69 -17.83
C ALA A 303 20.99 -4.05 -19.32
N PRO A 304 22.13 -4.68 -19.69
CA PRO A 304 22.35 -5.09 -21.07
C PRO A 304 21.31 -6.13 -21.49
N ALA A 305 20.82 -6.03 -22.74
CA ALA A 305 19.78 -6.89 -23.31
C ALA A 305 20.20 -8.35 -23.56
N GLY A 306 21.22 -8.87 -22.88
CA GLY A 306 21.73 -10.23 -23.06
C GLY A 306 22.46 -10.71 -21.82
N GLY A 307 21.89 -11.69 -21.13
CA GLY A 307 22.48 -12.28 -19.92
C GLY A 307 21.65 -13.40 -19.32
N ALA A 308 20.98 -14.21 -20.14
CA ALA A 308 20.58 -15.54 -19.71
C ALA A 308 21.86 -16.39 -19.62
N GLY A 309 22.39 -16.55 -18.41
CA GLY A 309 23.49 -17.47 -18.12
C GLY A 309 24.77 -16.78 -17.68
N GLU A 310 24.83 -16.36 -16.42
CA GLU A 310 25.93 -16.74 -15.52
C GLU A 310 25.61 -16.28 -14.10
N ALA A 311 25.52 -17.25 -13.19
CA ALA A 311 25.46 -16.99 -11.77
C ALA A 311 26.77 -16.29 -11.36
N ALA A 312 26.72 -14.97 -11.20
CA ALA A 312 27.79 -14.22 -10.57
C ALA A 312 27.79 -14.56 -9.09
N GLY A 313 28.65 -15.51 -8.71
CA GLY A 313 29.01 -15.79 -7.33
C GLY A 313 29.52 -14.52 -6.66
N LEU A 314 28.71 -13.94 -5.77
CA LEU A 314 29.13 -12.88 -4.89
C LEU A 314 29.88 -13.49 -3.71
N LEU A 315 31.21 -13.39 -3.82
CA LEU A 315 32.20 -13.61 -2.79
C LEU A 315 31.75 -12.98 -1.46
N SER A 316 31.70 -13.82 -0.42
CA SER A 316 31.66 -13.39 0.97
C SER A 316 32.92 -12.57 1.26
N GLY A 317 32.76 -11.26 1.38
CA GLY A 317 33.82 -10.31 1.71
C GLY A 317 33.47 -9.56 2.99
N LYS A 318 34.00 -10.09 4.08
CA LYS A 318 34.14 -9.52 5.44
C LYS A 318 33.95 -8.00 5.56
N TYR A 319 33.01 -7.59 6.42
CA TYR A 319 33.04 -6.26 7.04
C TYR A 319 34.27 -6.17 7.96
N PRO A 320 35.05 -5.07 7.92
CA PRO A 320 36.02 -4.78 8.98
C PRO A 320 35.27 -4.25 10.21
N GLU A 321 35.52 -4.87 11.36
CA GLU A 321 35.14 -4.33 12.67
C GLU A 321 35.87 -3.01 12.90
N ALA A 322 35.14 -2.01 13.37
CA ALA A 322 35.68 -0.76 13.87
C ALA A 322 35.23 -0.57 15.32
N GLY A 323 36.19 -0.50 16.23
CA GLY A 323 36.04 0.03 17.60
C GLY A 323 35.84 -1.00 18.68
#